data_AF-A0A924G1C0-F1
#
_entry.id   AF-A0A924G1C0-F1
#
_cell.length_a   1.000
_cell.length_b   1.000
_cell.length_c   1.000
_cell.angle_alpha   90.00
_cell.angle_beta   90.00
_cell.angle_gamma   90.00
#
_symmetry.space_group_name_H-M   'P 1'
#
loop_
_entity.id
_entity.type
_entity.pdbx_description
1 polymer ?
#
loop_
_entity_poly.entity_id
_entity_poly.type
_entity_poly.pdbx_seq_one_letter_code
_entity_poly.pdbx_strand_id
1 'polypeptide(L)'
;MKQKDYALILVIVFFSGIISFFISGKIFVTPDNRQQKVQTVDVIDSSFQKPSEKYFNKDSVNPAQLVQIGDNNNQNPFNATKQ
;
A
#
# COMPACT_ATOMS: atom_id res chain seq x y z
N MET A 1 33.71 -56.18 11.95
CA MET A 1 34.49 -54.97 11.63
C MET A 1 35.76 -55.01 12.43
N LYS A 2 36.91 -55.00 11.76
CA LYS A 2 38.21 -54.87 12.43
C LYS A 2 38.29 -53.44 12.99
N GLN A 3 39.11 -53.20 14.00
CA GLN A 3 39.28 -51.85 14.58
C GLN A 3 39.60 -50.77 13.51
N LYS A 4 40.26 -51.18 12.43
CA LYS A 4 40.57 -50.35 11.26
C LYS A 4 39.32 -49.91 10.48
N ASP A 5 38.29 -50.76 10.42
CA ASP A 5 37.05 -50.46 9.72
C ASP A 5 36.25 -49.39 10.48
N TYR A 6 36.21 -49.48 11.81
CA TYR A 6 35.57 -48.46 12.65
C TYR A 6 36.32 -47.12 12.59
N ALA A 7 37.65 -47.15 12.58
CA ALA A 7 38.45 -45.94 12.42
C ALA A 7 38.16 -45.24 11.08
N LEU A 8 38.06 -46.01 9.98
CA LEU A 8 37.73 -45.49 8.66
C LEU A 8 36.32 -44.85 8.62
N ILE A 9 35.34 -45.53 9.19
CA ILE A 9 33.96 -45.03 9.28
C ILE A 9 33.92 -43.70 10.06
N LEU A 10 34.63 -43.62 11.18
CA LEU A 10 34.66 -42.43 12.04
C LEU A 10 35.26 -41.22 11.31
N VAL A 11 36.33 -41.44 10.54
CA VAL A 11 36.93 -40.41 9.68
C VAL A 11 35.92 -39.92 8.62
N ILE A 12 35.25 -40.84 7.93
CA ILE A 12 34.26 -40.47 6.91
C ILE A 12 33.11 -39.66 7.52
N VAL A 13 32.58 -40.08 8.68
CA VAL A 13 31.51 -39.37 9.40
C VAL A 13 31.96 -37.97 9.81
N PHE A 14 33.19 -37.82 10.28
CA PHE A 14 33.73 -36.52 10.67
C PHE A 14 33.82 -35.55 9.47
N PHE A 15 34.44 -35.99 8.37
CA PHE A 15 34.58 -35.15 7.18
C PHE A 15 33.24 -34.85 6.51
N SER A 16 32.33 -35.82 6.44
CA SER A 16 30.99 -35.61 5.90
C SER A 16 30.18 -34.65 6.76
N GLY A 17 30.31 -34.71 8.09
CA GLY A 17 29.69 -33.75 9.01
C GLY A 17 30.17 -32.32 8.77
N ILE A 18 31.49 -32.12 8.63
CA ILE A 18 32.07 -30.80 8.33
C ILE A 18 31.55 -30.27 6.99
N ILE A 19 31.61 -31.08 5.94
CA ILE A 19 31.17 -30.69 4.60
C ILE A 19 29.67 -30.37 4.62
N SER A 20 28.85 -31.18 5.27
CA SER A 20 27.41 -30.98 5.40
C SER A 20 27.07 -29.67 6.12
N PHE A 21 27.82 -29.30 7.17
CA PHE A 21 27.64 -28.03 7.87
C PHE A 21 27.82 -26.81 6.94
N PHE A 22 28.90 -26.80 6.16
CA PHE A 22 29.17 -25.70 5.24
C PHE A 22 28.17 -25.64 4.08
N ILE A 23 27.78 -26.78 3.53
CA ILE A 23 26.79 -26.86 2.44
C ILE A 23 25.43 -26.40 2.96
N SER A 24 25.04 -26.85 4.15
CA SER A 24 23.77 -26.45 4.77
C SER A 24 23.69 -24.94 4.99
N GLY A 25 24.78 -24.35 5.47
CA GLY A 25 24.92 -22.90 5.63
C GLY A 25 24.84 -22.10 4.33
N LYS A 26 25.08 -22.71 3.15
CA LYS A 26 24.96 -22.02 1.85
C LYS A 26 23.64 -22.28 1.13
N ILE A 27 23.07 -23.48 1.26
CA ILE A 27 21.87 -23.88 0.53
C ILE A 27 20.60 -23.55 1.32
N PHE A 28 20.61 -23.72 2.64
CA PHE A 28 19.41 -23.62 3.48
C PHE A 28 19.37 -22.38 4.37
N VAL A 29 20.40 -21.52 4.33
CA VAL A 29 20.34 -20.22 5.02
C VAL A 29 19.34 -19.33 4.30
N THR A 30 18.32 -18.93 5.05
CA THR A 30 17.41 -17.87 4.64
C THR A 30 18.22 -16.58 4.47
N PRO A 31 17.96 -15.75 3.45
CA PRO A 31 18.69 -14.51 3.25
C PRO A 31 18.78 -13.73 4.56
N ASP A 32 19.98 -13.24 4.92
CA ASP A 32 20.21 -12.44 6.13
C ASP A 32 19.18 -11.30 6.25
N ASN A 33 18.77 -10.82 5.08
CA ASN A 33 17.75 -9.80 4.94
C ASN A 33 16.36 -10.41 4.69
N ARG A 34 15.66 -10.76 5.78
CA ARG A 34 14.24 -11.18 5.77
C ARG A 34 13.27 -10.02 5.48
N GLN A 35 13.70 -9.04 4.69
CA GLN A 35 12.89 -7.89 4.33
C GLN A 35 11.74 -8.35 3.44
N GLN A 36 10.54 -8.24 3.97
CA GLN A 36 9.31 -8.48 3.24
C GLN A 36 8.78 -7.16 2.70
N LYS A 37 8.41 -7.13 1.42
CA LYS A 37 7.77 -5.96 0.83
C LYS A 37 6.39 -5.80 1.46
N VAL A 38 6.27 -4.85 2.38
CA VAL A 38 5.00 -4.48 3.02
C VAL A 38 4.42 -3.23 2.37
N GLN A 39 3.09 -3.10 2.43
CA GLN A 39 2.45 -1.86 2.01
C GLN A 39 2.85 -0.76 2.99
N THR A 40 3.47 0.28 2.45
CA THR A 40 3.74 1.53 3.16
C THR A 40 2.60 2.48 2.86
N VAL A 41 2.13 3.19 3.89
CA VAL A 41 1.14 4.25 3.72
C VAL A 41 1.84 5.47 3.12
N ASP A 42 1.12 6.22 2.29
CA ASP A 42 1.63 7.48 1.76
C ASP A 42 1.90 8.46 2.90
N VAL A 43 2.97 9.25 2.74
CA VAL A 43 3.31 10.29 3.71
C VAL A 43 2.20 11.34 3.71
N ILE A 44 1.74 11.72 4.89
CA ILE A 44 0.79 12.83 5.05
C ILE A 44 1.50 14.10 4.60
N ASP A 45 1.15 14.60 3.41
CA ASP A 45 1.63 15.88 2.90
C ASP A 45 0.64 16.99 3.22
N SER A 46 1.18 18.17 3.51
CA SER A 46 0.42 19.40 3.75
C SER A 46 0.16 20.21 2.48
N SER A 47 0.61 19.71 1.32
CA SER A 47 0.34 20.37 0.05
C SER A 47 -1.14 20.26 -0.33
N PHE A 48 -1.81 21.41 -0.37
CA PHE A 48 -3.16 21.54 -0.90
C PHE A 48 -3.08 22.32 -2.21
N GLN A 49 -3.55 21.71 -3.30
CA GLN A 49 -3.62 22.42 -4.58
C GLN A 49 -4.72 23.48 -4.50
N LYS A 50 -4.38 24.72 -4.88
CA LYS A 50 -5.34 25.80 -4.99
C LYS A 50 -6.39 25.43 -6.07
N PRO A 51 -7.69 25.68 -5.82
CA PRO A 51 -8.72 25.45 -6.83
C PRO A 51 -8.46 26.32 -8.08
N SER A 52 -8.93 25.83 -9.23
CA SER A 52 -8.70 26.47 -10.52
C SER A 52 -9.23 27.91 -10.55
N GLU A 53 -8.35 28.86 -10.87
CA GLU A 53 -8.70 30.28 -10.99
C GLU A 53 -9.69 30.54 -12.15
N LYS A 54 -9.86 29.59 -13.07
CA LYS A 54 -10.88 29.67 -14.11
C LYS A 54 -12.31 29.75 -13.54
N TYR A 55 -12.55 29.06 -12.42
CA TYR A 55 -13.88 28.95 -11.80
C TYR A 55 -13.96 29.60 -10.42
N PHE A 56 -12.83 29.75 -9.73
CA PHE A 56 -12.73 30.35 -8.41
C PHE A 56 -12.04 31.71 -8.51
N ASN A 57 -12.71 32.66 -9.16
CA ASN A 57 -12.25 34.05 -9.28
C ASN A 57 -13.35 35.05 -8.87
N LYS A 58 -12.96 36.31 -8.71
CA LYS A 58 -13.83 37.42 -8.31
C LYS A 58 -15.00 37.69 -9.26
N ASP A 59 -14.87 37.28 -10.52
CA ASP A 59 -15.87 37.49 -11.58
C ASP A 59 -16.78 36.25 -11.75
N SER A 60 -16.59 35.21 -10.92
CA SER A 60 -17.37 33.96 -10.97
C SER A 60 -18.72 34.10 -10.26
N VAL A 61 -19.73 33.39 -10.77
CA VAL A 61 -21.08 33.37 -10.17
C VAL A 61 -21.02 32.77 -8.77
N ASN A 62 -21.60 33.47 -7.78
CA ASN A 62 -21.74 32.94 -6.42
C ASN A 62 -23.04 32.12 -6.31
N PRO A 63 -22.97 30.78 -6.21
CA PRO A 63 -24.15 29.93 -6.10
C PRO A 63 -24.79 29.97 -4.71
N ALA A 64 -24.10 30.48 -3.69
CA ALA A 64 -24.61 30.60 -2.33
C ALA A 64 -25.47 31.86 -2.17
N GLN A 65 -26.60 31.89 -2.86
CA GLN A 65 -27.62 32.92 -2.65
C GLN A 65 -28.51 32.50 -1.47
N LEU A 66 -28.79 33.45 -0.56
CA LEU A 66 -29.77 33.25 0.51
C LEU A 66 -31.15 33.17 -0.14
N VAL A 67 -31.69 31.97 -0.31
CA VAL A 67 -33.07 31.80 -0.81
C VAL A 67 -34.03 31.94 0.37
N GLN A 68 -34.78 33.04 0.40
CA GLN A 68 -35.91 33.21 1.32
C GLN A 68 -37.12 32.46 0.77
N ILE A 69 -37.35 31.24 1.28
CA ILE A 69 -38.53 30.45 0.97
C ILE A 69 -39.69 30.97 1.83
N GLY A 70 -40.64 31.70 1.23
CA GLY A 70 -41.85 32.12 1.95
C GLY A 70 -42.59 33.33 1.39
N ASP A 71 -41.93 34.23 0.65
CA ASP A 71 -42.57 35.49 0.21
C ASP A 71 -43.29 35.41 -1.14
N ASN A 72 -43.27 34.24 -1.79
CA ASN A 72 -43.96 34.03 -3.07
C ASN A 72 -45.32 33.37 -2.86
N ASN A 73 -46.38 34.17 -2.93
CA ASN A 73 -47.78 33.72 -2.95
C ASN A 73 -48.17 33.10 -4.32
N ASN A 74 -47.29 32.28 -4.91
CA ASN A 74 -47.55 31.65 -6.20
C ASN A 74 -48.54 30.49 -6.04
N GLN A 75 -49.84 30.78 -6.22
CA GLN A 75 -50.93 29.81 -6.09
C GLN A 75 -50.93 28.70 -7.15
N ASN A 76 -50.11 28.78 -8.20
CA ASN A 76 -50.07 27.72 -9.22
C ASN A 76 -48.65 27.50 -9.79
N PRO A 77 -47.81 26.71 -9.08
CA PRO A 77 -46.39 26.55 -9.43
C PRO A 77 -46.12 25.64 -10.65
N PHE A 78 -47.13 25.00 -11.26
CA PHE A 78 -46.91 24.02 -12.32
C PHE A 78 -47.88 24.15 -13.51
N ASN A 79 -48.15 25.37 -13.98
CA ASN A 79 -48.82 25.52 -15.28
C ASN A 79 -47.88 25.08 -16.42
N ALA A 80 -47.88 23.78 -16.71
CA ALA A 80 -47.31 23.22 -17.91
C ALA A 80 -48.19 23.62 -19.11
N THR A 81 -47.77 24.64 -19.86
CA THR A 81 -48.34 24.87 -21.19
C THR A 81 -47.89 23.71 -22.08
N LYS A 82 -48.81 22.80 -22.40
CA LYS A 82 -48.59 21.82 -23.48
C LYS A 82 -48.59 22.58 -24.80
N GLN A 83 -47.42 22.69 -25.44
CA GLN A 83 -47.28 22.84 -26.88
C GLN A 83 -46.16 21.92 -27.36
#